data_AF-A0A538T825-F1
#
_entry.id   AF-A0A538T825-F1
#
_cell.length_a   1.000
_cell.length_b   1.000
_cell.length_c   1.000
_cell.angle_alpha   90.00
_cell.angle_beta   90.00
_cell.angle_gamma   90.00
#
_symmetry.space_group_name_H-M   'P 1'
#
loop_
_entity.id
_entity.type
_entity.pdbx_description
1 polymer ?
#
loop_
_entity_poly.entity_id
_entity_poly.type
_entity_poly.pdbx_seq_one_letter_code
_entity_poly.pdbx_strand_id
1 'polypeptide(L)'
;MDDNVREMMVLIVEQLKAYVDGNEDALLELTQVLDSGHHDADVVNLAFEMIFRALEPYSREDYPGQAKVPRKHVRVPTGPERALLSSPAYTYFFRLSESGRVTPEQFEEIMARARDEGPALDSEAKAEELATEVLIHWFDEEHGFLSDPGFPPTAH
;
A
#
# COMPACT_ATOMS: atom_id res chain seq x y z
N MET A 1 -20.05 -5.30 26.69
CA MET A 1 -19.07 -4.97 25.63
C MET A 1 -17.94 -4.27 26.33
N ASP A 2 -16.71 -4.74 26.16
CA ASP A 2 -15.52 -4.11 26.73
C ASP A 2 -15.35 -2.71 26.12
N ASP A 3 -15.10 -1.69 26.95
CA ASP A 3 -15.03 -0.31 26.49
C ASP A 3 -13.86 -0.12 25.49
N ASN A 4 -12.79 -0.90 25.63
CA ASN A 4 -11.65 -0.88 24.71
C ASN A 4 -12.04 -1.38 23.31
N VAL A 5 -12.91 -2.39 23.22
CA VAL A 5 -13.41 -2.93 21.95
C VAL A 5 -14.30 -1.89 21.27
N ARG A 6 -15.09 -1.15 22.04
CA ARG A 6 -15.96 -0.09 21.51
C ARG A 6 -15.13 1.06 20.96
N GLU A 7 -14.12 1.51 21.70
CA GLU A 7 -13.21 2.56 21.24
C GLU A 7 -12.48 2.15 19.96
N MET A 8 -11.99 0.91 19.90
CA MET A 8 -11.36 0.37 18.69
C MET A 8 -12.32 0.32 17.49
N MET A 9 -13.57 -0.08 17.71
CA MET A 9 -14.58 -0.06 16.64
C MET A 9 -14.84 1.36 16.13
N VAL A 10 -14.97 2.34 17.01
CA VAL A 10 -15.17 3.74 16.63
C VAL A 10 -13.99 4.23 15.80
N LEU A 11 -12.76 3.97 16.27
CA LEU A 11 -11.55 4.36 15.57
C LEU A 11 -11.46 3.76 14.16
N ILE A 12 -11.71 2.45 14.02
CA ILE A 12 -11.72 1.78 12.71
C ILE A 12 -12.77 2.41 11.79
N VAL A 13 -14.00 2.62 12.29
CA VAL A 13 -15.10 3.16 11.47
C VAL A 13 -14.87 4.62 11.08
N GLU A 14 -14.35 5.44 12.00
CA GLU A 14 -14.05 6.86 11.73
C GLU A 14 -12.97 7.00 10.65
N GLN A 15 -11.91 6.20 10.73
CA GLN A 15 -10.84 6.23 9.72
C GLN A 15 -11.33 5.69 8.36
N LEU A 16 -12.12 4.61 8.35
CA LEU A 16 -12.74 4.12 7.11
C LEU A 16 -13.68 5.17 6.49
N LYS A 17 -14.42 5.92 7.30
CA LYS A 17 -15.29 7.00 6.82
C LYS A 17 -14.47 8.17 6.28
N ALA A 18 -13.44 8.60 7.00
CA ALA A 18 -12.55 9.68 6.55
C ALA A 18 -11.91 9.37 5.20
N TYR A 19 -11.50 8.10 4.97
CA TYR A 19 -11.02 7.66 3.66
C TYR A 19 -12.08 7.77 2.56
N VAL A 20 -13.31 7.32 2.83
CA VAL A 20 -14.42 7.44 1.87
C VAL A 20 -14.75 8.91 1.57
N ASP A 21 -14.59 9.79 2.55
CA ASP A 21 -14.82 11.23 2.42
C ASP A 21 -13.64 11.97 1.73
N GLY A 22 -12.59 11.24 1.32
CA GLY A 22 -11.48 11.75 0.50
C GLY A 22 -10.17 12.01 1.26
N ASN A 23 -10.08 11.65 2.54
CA ASN A 23 -8.81 11.65 3.26
C ASN A 23 -7.99 10.40 2.93
N GLU A 24 -7.14 10.49 1.91
CA GLU A 24 -6.30 9.38 1.44
C GLU A 24 -5.36 8.84 2.54
N ASP A 25 -4.98 9.66 3.53
CA ASP A 25 -4.10 9.27 4.63
C ASP A 25 -4.83 8.53 5.76
N ALA A 26 -6.16 8.50 5.78
CA ALA A 26 -6.93 7.91 6.89
C ALA A 26 -6.70 6.39 7.06
N LEU A 27 -6.53 5.65 5.95
CA LEU A 27 -6.18 4.22 6.02
C LEU A 27 -4.75 4.02 6.53
N LEU A 28 -3.83 4.91 6.16
CA LEU A 28 -2.46 4.89 6.66
C LEU A 28 -2.43 5.15 8.17
N GLU A 29 -3.14 6.16 8.65
CA GLU A 29 -3.29 6.47 10.08
C GLU A 29 -3.87 5.27 10.84
N LEU A 30 -4.94 4.66 10.31
CA LEU A 30 -5.51 3.45 10.92
C LEU A 30 -4.46 2.34 11.03
N THR A 31 -3.70 2.12 9.97
CA THR A 31 -2.66 1.09 9.89
C THR A 31 -1.51 1.40 10.86
N GLN A 32 -1.18 2.67 11.11
CA GLN A 32 -0.22 3.10 12.14
C GLN A 32 -0.74 2.89 13.56
N VAL A 33 -2.01 3.21 13.82
CA VAL A 33 -2.63 2.99 15.14
C VAL A 33 -2.68 1.50 15.47
N LEU A 34 -3.07 0.66 14.52
CA LEU A 34 -3.15 -0.79 14.72
C LEU A 34 -1.76 -1.42 14.95
N ASP A 35 -0.73 -0.97 14.23
CA ASP A 35 0.63 -1.49 14.40
C ASP A 35 1.41 -0.88 15.57
N SER A 36 0.85 0.13 16.23
CA SER A 36 1.51 0.80 17.36
C SER A 36 1.74 -0.10 18.57
N GLY A 37 1.15 -1.30 18.60
CA GLY A 37 1.24 -2.26 19.71
C GLY A 37 0.50 -1.81 20.99
N HIS A 38 -0.18 -0.67 20.96
CA HIS A 38 -0.96 -0.15 22.10
C HIS A 38 -2.31 -0.87 22.27
N HIS A 39 -2.72 -1.65 21.27
CA HIS A 39 -3.98 -2.36 21.25
C HIS A 39 -3.74 -3.86 21.21
N ASP A 40 -4.46 -4.59 22.05
CA ASP A 40 -4.43 -6.04 22.07
C ASP A 40 -5.01 -6.59 20.74
N ALA A 41 -4.34 -7.58 20.15
CA ALA A 41 -4.78 -8.24 18.93
C ALA A 41 -6.19 -8.85 19.08
N ASP A 42 -6.54 -9.34 20.27
CA ASP A 42 -7.87 -9.89 20.55
C ASP A 42 -8.94 -8.79 20.54
N VAL A 43 -8.62 -7.59 21.03
CA VAL A 43 -9.51 -6.41 21.01
C VAL A 43 -9.74 -5.95 19.57
N VAL A 44 -8.68 -5.89 18.76
CA VAL A 44 -8.75 -5.52 17.34
C VAL A 44 -9.57 -6.54 16.55
N ASN A 45 -9.29 -7.83 16.71
CA ASN A 45 -10.02 -8.89 16.02
C ASN A 45 -11.51 -8.90 16.39
N LEU A 46 -11.83 -8.75 17.68
CA LEU A 46 -13.21 -8.68 18.14
C LEU A 46 -13.94 -7.44 17.60
N ALA A 47 -13.27 -6.29 17.52
CA ALA A 47 -13.81 -5.08 16.91
C ALA A 47 -14.15 -5.31 15.42
N PHE A 48 -13.24 -5.94 14.65
CA PHE A 48 -13.51 -6.30 13.26
C PHE A 48 -14.67 -7.28 13.13
N GLU A 49 -14.72 -8.35 13.92
CA GLU A 49 -15.83 -9.30 13.90
C GLU A 49 -17.18 -8.61 14.18
N MET A 50 -17.21 -7.67 15.14
CA MET A 50 -18.42 -6.93 15.45
C MET A 50 -18.84 -5.97 14.33
N ILE A 51 -17.88 -5.31 13.66
CA ILE A 51 -18.14 -4.50 12.47
C ILE A 51 -18.70 -5.38 11.35
N PHE A 52 -18.09 -6.53 11.06
CA PHE A 52 -18.56 -7.42 10.00
C PHE A 52 -19.94 -7.99 10.30
N ARG A 53 -20.21 -8.42 11.53
CA ARG A 53 -21.56 -8.86 11.95
C ARG A 53 -22.61 -7.75 11.86
N ALA A 54 -22.24 -6.50 12.15
CA ALA A 54 -23.14 -5.36 11.96
C ALA A 54 -23.43 -5.09 10.47
N LEU A 55 -22.52 -5.48 9.59
CA LEU A 55 -22.66 -5.40 8.14
C LEU A 55 -23.35 -6.62 7.51
N GLU A 56 -23.53 -7.73 8.25
CA GLU A 56 -24.08 -9.00 7.74
C GLU A 56 -25.54 -9.00 7.21
N PRO A 57 -26.42 -8.00 7.41
CA PRO A 57 -27.65 -7.91 6.62
C PRO A 57 -27.51 -7.07 5.35
N TYR A 58 -26.37 -6.40 5.12
CA TYR A 58 -26.15 -5.49 3.99
C TYR A 58 -25.35 -6.19 2.90
N SER A 59 -26.02 -6.51 1.79
CA SER A 59 -25.34 -6.85 0.54
C SER A 59 -24.69 -5.58 -0.04
N ARG A 60 -23.67 -5.75 -0.89
CA ARG A 60 -23.07 -4.63 -1.65
C ARG A 60 -24.10 -3.84 -2.47
N GLU A 61 -25.26 -4.43 -2.73
CA GLU A 61 -26.37 -3.91 -3.52
C GLU A 61 -27.29 -2.98 -2.69
N ASP A 62 -27.25 -3.07 -1.36
CA ASP A 62 -28.06 -2.24 -0.44
C ASP A 62 -27.46 -0.84 -0.21
N TYR A 63 -26.21 -0.63 -0.63
CA TYR A 63 -25.60 0.68 -0.68
C TYR A 63 -25.93 1.32 -2.04
N PRO A 64 -26.55 2.52 -2.10
CA PRO A 64 -26.70 3.26 -3.35
C PRO A 64 -25.31 3.70 -3.82
N GLY A 65 -24.62 2.79 -4.50
CA GLY A 65 -23.28 2.99 -5.00
C GLY A 65 -23.34 3.91 -6.21
N GLN A 66 -22.68 5.06 -6.13
CA GLN A 66 -21.98 5.56 -7.31
C GLN A 66 -21.17 4.40 -7.89
N ALA A 67 -21.24 4.20 -9.20
CA ALA A 67 -20.63 3.07 -9.89
C ALA A 67 -19.14 2.94 -9.48
N LYS A 68 -18.87 2.08 -8.50
CA LYS A 68 -17.51 1.79 -8.07
C LYS A 68 -16.89 0.99 -9.18
N VAL A 69 -15.96 1.62 -9.90
CA VAL A 69 -15.03 0.97 -10.82
C VAL A 69 -14.56 -0.32 -10.14
N PRO A 70 -14.58 -1.48 -10.81
CA PRO A 70 -14.09 -2.72 -10.23
C PRO A 70 -12.71 -2.46 -9.65
N ARG A 71 -12.56 -2.66 -8.33
CA ARG A 71 -11.27 -2.52 -7.65
C ARG A 71 -10.33 -3.52 -8.30
N LYS A 72 -9.37 -3.01 -9.07
CA LYS A 72 -8.22 -3.78 -9.55
C LYS A 72 -7.61 -4.44 -8.31
N HIS A 73 -7.20 -5.71 -8.38
CA HIS A 73 -6.48 -6.33 -7.27
C HIS A 73 -5.19 -5.51 -7.06
N VAL A 74 -5.20 -4.60 -6.09
CA VAL A 74 -4.06 -3.75 -5.76
C VAL A 74 -3.19 -4.51 -4.77
N ARG A 75 -1.94 -4.77 -5.16
CA ARG A 75 -0.92 -5.31 -4.27
C ARG A 75 -0.38 -4.17 -3.40
N VAL A 76 -0.59 -4.25 -2.10
CA VAL A 76 -0.06 -3.29 -1.10
C VAL A 76 1.02 -3.98 -0.25
N PRO A 77 2.01 -3.25 0.30
CA PRO A 77 3.07 -3.86 1.13
C PRO A 77 2.49 -4.70 2.28
N THR A 78 3.03 -5.90 2.49
CA THR A 78 2.64 -6.81 3.57
C THR A 78 3.19 -6.34 4.91
N GLY A 79 2.68 -6.85 6.03
CA GLY A 79 3.19 -6.53 7.37
C GLY A 79 4.71 -6.68 7.53
N PRO A 80 5.33 -7.80 7.11
CA PRO A 80 6.78 -7.96 7.16
C PRO A 80 7.55 -6.98 6.28
N GLU A 81 7.02 -6.63 5.11
CA GLU A 81 7.64 -5.64 4.22
C GLU A 81 7.54 -4.23 4.79
N ARG A 82 6.39 -3.88 5.36
CA ARG A 82 6.20 -2.61 6.06
C ARG A 82 7.20 -2.42 7.20
N ALA A 83 7.49 -3.47 7.96
CA ALA A 83 8.44 -3.40 9.07
C ALA A 83 9.87 -3.03 8.65
N LEU A 84 10.21 -3.20 7.36
CA LEU A 84 11.51 -2.84 6.80
C LEU A 84 11.55 -1.42 6.22
N LEU A 85 10.40 -0.74 6.12
CA LEU A 85 10.27 0.56 5.50
C LEU A 85 10.13 1.65 6.54
N SER A 86 10.70 2.82 6.26
CA SER A 86 10.33 4.04 6.97
C SER A 86 8.88 4.43 6.67
N SER A 87 8.21 5.14 7.58
CA SER A 87 6.84 5.61 7.34
C SER A 87 6.71 6.42 6.03
N PRO A 88 7.62 7.35 5.68
CA PRO A 88 7.58 8.03 4.38
C PRO A 88 7.70 7.10 3.17
N ALA A 89 8.60 6.10 3.23
CA ALA A 89 8.78 5.15 2.13
C ALA A 89 7.55 4.23 1.96
N TYR A 90 6.96 3.78 3.07
CA TYR A 90 5.72 3.00 3.04
C TYR A 90 4.57 3.79 2.42
N THR A 91 4.39 5.05 2.83
CA THR A 91 3.33 5.91 2.28
C THR A 91 3.49 6.09 0.77
N TYR A 92 4.73 6.30 0.31
CA TYR A 92 5.00 6.42 -1.12
C TYR A 92 4.61 5.14 -1.89
N PHE A 93 5.07 3.97 -1.44
CA PHE A 93 4.76 2.71 -2.12
C PHE A 93 3.26 2.35 -2.06
N PHE A 94 2.59 2.67 -0.96
CA PHE A 94 1.14 2.51 -0.86
C PHE A 94 0.41 3.36 -1.91
N ARG A 95 0.72 4.67 -1.98
CA ARG A 95 0.16 5.57 -3.01
C ARG A 95 0.48 5.10 -4.43
N LEU A 96 1.71 4.64 -4.66
CA LEU A 96 2.14 4.10 -5.96
C LEU A 96 1.30 2.89 -6.37
N SER A 97 1.04 1.96 -5.44
CA SER A 97 0.20 0.78 -5.69
C SER A 97 -1.25 1.16 -5.99
N GLU A 98 -1.83 2.09 -5.24
CA GLU A 98 -3.22 2.54 -5.43
C GLU A 98 -3.41 3.31 -6.74
N SER A 99 -2.37 4.03 -7.20
CA SER A 99 -2.42 4.82 -8.44
C SER A 99 -2.69 3.99 -9.70
N GLY A 100 -2.46 2.68 -9.63
CA GLY A 100 -2.59 1.77 -10.78
C GLY A 100 -1.59 2.03 -11.91
N ARG A 101 -0.59 2.88 -11.67
CA ARG A 101 0.49 3.23 -12.62
C ARG A 101 1.55 2.13 -12.74
N VAL A 102 1.59 1.22 -11.78
CA VAL A 102 2.49 0.07 -11.75
C VAL A 102 1.68 -1.22 -11.84
N THR A 103 2.21 -2.21 -12.55
CA THR A 103 1.65 -3.56 -12.55
C THR A 103 2.02 -4.29 -11.24
N PRO A 104 1.29 -5.34 -10.85
CA PRO A 104 1.67 -6.17 -9.70
C PRO A 104 3.11 -6.69 -9.80
N GLU A 105 3.55 -7.08 -11.00
CA GLU A 105 4.90 -7.60 -11.24
C GLU A 105 5.98 -6.53 -11.03
N GLN A 106 5.77 -5.33 -11.56
CA GLN A 106 6.66 -4.18 -11.33
C GLN A 106 6.72 -3.83 -9.84
N PHE A 107 5.58 -3.89 -9.16
CA PHE A 107 5.51 -3.60 -7.73
C PHE A 107 6.25 -4.65 -6.88
N GLU A 108 6.18 -5.94 -7.22
CA GLU A 108 6.98 -6.97 -6.54
C GLU A 108 8.48 -6.72 -6.68
N GLU A 109 8.95 -6.27 -7.86
CA GLU A 109 10.38 -5.94 -8.02
C GLU A 109 10.79 -4.71 -7.21
N ILE A 110 9.95 -3.67 -7.18
CA ILE A 110 10.16 -2.49 -6.32
C ILE A 110 10.29 -2.94 -4.86
N MET A 111 9.40 -3.81 -4.40
CA MET A 111 9.42 -4.32 -3.02
C MET A 111 10.62 -5.24 -2.74
N ALA A 112 11.08 -6.00 -3.73
CA ALA A 112 12.29 -6.81 -3.61
C ALA A 112 13.54 -5.94 -3.44
N ARG A 113 13.73 -4.91 -4.28
CA ARG A 113 14.85 -3.97 -4.15
C ARG A 113 14.76 -3.15 -2.86
N ALA A 114 13.54 -2.75 -2.47
CA ALA A 114 13.34 -2.03 -1.23
C ALA A 114 13.72 -2.85 0.01
N ARG A 115 13.57 -4.18 -0.04
CA ARG A 115 14.04 -5.10 1.00
C ARG A 115 15.56 -5.14 1.08
N ASP A 116 16.24 -5.10 -0.06
CA ASP A 116 17.71 -5.13 -0.13
C ASP A 116 18.32 -3.80 0.36
N GLU A 117 17.67 -2.67 0.07
CA GLU A 117 18.08 -1.36 0.59
C GLU A 117 17.74 -1.16 2.07
N GLY A 118 16.63 -1.74 2.52
CA GLY A 118 16.20 -1.75 3.92
C GLY A 118 16.23 -0.36 4.57
N PRO A 119 17.06 -0.14 5.61
CA PRO A 119 17.09 1.12 6.35
C PRO A 119 17.62 2.32 5.54
N ALA A 120 18.20 2.09 4.36
CA ALA A 120 18.64 3.18 3.48
C ALA A 120 17.44 4.00 2.95
N LEU A 121 16.25 3.39 2.86
CA LEU A 121 14.99 4.02 2.46
C LEU A 121 14.36 4.83 3.61
N ASP A 122 15.09 5.84 4.07
CA ASP A 122 14.71 6.71 5.19
C ASP A 122 13.75 7.84 4.81
N SER A 123 13.43 8.00 3.52
CA SER A 123 12.67 9.13 3.01
C SER A 123 11.82 8.75 1.79
N GLU A 124 10.75 9.52 1.56
CA GLU A 124 9.89 9.41 0.38
C GLU A 124 10.70 9.61 -0.92
N ALA A 125 11.64 10.55 -0.95
CA ALA A 125 12.48 10.82 -2.11
C ALA A 125 13.33 9.61 -2.54
N LYS A 126 13.89 8.86 -1.60
CA LYS A 126 14.64 7.64 -1.92
C LYS A 126 13.74 6.50 -2.38
N ALA A 127 12.54 6.39 -1.81
CA ALA A 127 11.54 5.43 -2.27
C ALA A 127 11.07 5.74 -3.71
N GLU A 128 10.95 7.03 -4.04
CA GLU A 128 10.66 7.51 -5.40
C GLU A 128 11.81 7.22 -6.36
N GLU A 129 13.05 7.48 -5.96
CA GLU A 129 14.26 7.18 -6.75
C GLU A 129 14.34 5.69 -7.07
N LEU A 130 14.23 4.82 -6.06
CA LEU A 130 14.23 3.37 -6.23
C LEU A 130 13.13 2.91 -7.18
N ALA A 131 11.89 3.37 -6.97
CA ALA A 131 10.78 3.02 -7.84
C ALA A 131 11.04 3.46 -9.29
N THR A 132 11.59 4.65 -9.47
CA THR A 132 11.91 5.19 -10.80
C THR A 132 12.98 4.35 -11.49
N GLU A 133 14.04 3.96 -10.79
CA GLU A 133 15.08 3.09 -11.34
C GLU A 133 14.55 1.73 -11.79
N VAL A 134 13.66 1.11 -11.00
CA VAL A 134 13.01 -0.14 -11.39
C VAL A 134 12.16 0.04 -12.64
N LEU A 135 11.35 1.10 -12.69
CA LEU A 135 10.47 1.35 -13.83
C LEU A 135 11.23 1.70 -15.11
N ILE A 136 12.36 2.41 -15.00
CA ILE A 136 13.26 2.66 -16.14
C ILE A 136 13.86 1.35 -16.63
N HIS A 137 14.33 0.48 -15.74
CA HIS A 137 14.86 -0.82 -16.12
C HIS A 137 13.84 -1.67 -16.88
N TRP A 138 12.60 -1.74 -16.39
CA TRP A 138 11.50 -2.41 -17.09
C TRP A 138 11.23 -1.80 -18.47
N PHE A 139 11.25 -0.47 -18.57
CA PHE A 139 11.08 0.23 -19.84
C PHE A 139 12.20 -0.11 -20.84
N ASP A 140 13.45 -0.15 -20.38
CA ASP A 140 14.61 -0.46 -21.21
C ASP A 140 14.64 -1.94 -21.66
N GLU A 141 14.22 -2.87 -20.79
CA GLU A 141 14.07 -4.29 -21.12
C GLU A 141 12.93 -4.54 -22.13
N GLU A 142 11.78 -3.86 -21.97
CA GLU A 142 10.66 -3.96 -22.90
C GLU A 142 10.94 -3.29 -24.25
N HIS A 143 11.85 -2.31 -24.31
CA HIS A 143 12.17 -1.55 -25.52
C HIS A 143 13.57 -1.81 -26.10
N GLY A 144 14.32 -2.75 -25.52
CA GLY A 144 15.55 -3.27 -26.09
C GLY A 144 16.70 -2.27 -26.14
N PHE A 145 16.81 -1.36 -25.16
CA PHE A 145 18.05 -0.61 -24.95
C PHE A 145 19.06 -1.48 -24.19
N LEU A 146 19.50 -2.57 -24.84
CA LEU A 146 20.79 -3.16 -24.50
C LEU A 146 21.85 -2.10 -24.80
N SER A 147 22.24 -1.34 -23.79
CA SER A 147 23.54 -0.67 -23.78
C SER A 147 24.59 -1.76 -23.78
N ASP A 148 24.83 -2.35 -24.95
CA ASP A 148 25.87 -3.34 -25.17
C ASP A 148 27.22 -2.62 -25.00
N PRO A 149 28.00 -2.89 -23.93
CA PRO A 149 29.28 -2.22 -23.74
C PRO A 149 30.37 -2.72 -24.70
N GLY A 150 30.01 -3.56 -25.69
CA GLY A 150 30.95 -4.33 -26.50
C GLY A 150 31.21 -3.87 -27.94
N PHE A 151 30.51 -2.90 -28.51
CA PHE A 151 30.67 -2.57 -29.94
C PHE A 151 31.28 -1.17 -30.19
N PRO A 152 32.46 -1.08 -30.84
CA PRO A 152 32.99 0.22 -31.27
C PRO A 152 32.14 0.76 -32.44
N PRO A 153 31.99 2.09 -32.55
CA PRO A 153 31.17 2.70 -33.59
C PRO A 153 31.79 2.47 -34.97
N THR A 154 31.09 1.74 -35.84
CA THR A 154 31.35 1.81 -37.28
C THR A 154 30.88 3.15 -37.81
N ALA A 155 31.85 4.00 -38.15
CA ALA A 155 31.64 5.25 -38.85
C ALA A 155 31.10 4.99 -40.27
N HIS A 156 30.07 5.75 -40.64
CA HIS A 156 29.69 6.01 -42.03
C HIS A 156 29.85 7.51 -42.31
#